data_AF-A0A7C6YH06-F1
#
_entry.id   AF-A0A7C6YH06-F1
#
_cell.length_a   1.000
_cell.length_b   1.000
_cell.length_c   1.000
_cell.angle_alpha   90.00
_cell.angle_beta   90.00
_cell.angle_gamma   90.00
#
_symmetry.space_group_name_H-M   'P 1'
#
loop_
_entity.id
_entity.type
_entity.pdbx_description
1 polymer ?
#
loop_
_entity_poly.entity_id
_entity_poly.type
_entity_poly.pdbx_seq_one_letter_code
_entity_poly.pdbx_strand_id
1 'polypeptide(L)'
;MALHSLSPGWRGLFAVVLLAGVGLAAMVGIRHFSTEARLTRATQRLIHITEKEGPESAVSLARAADNFGKFLATNAVLTASEFGALATGRQEMVSLFAQTRSSLNSIAFPDPRLQLKRLAPGEVRVEVRARFRFDVPGEGMMQDSGVADLLWRKTSDGWRLVNAELSLQESDLPAAAFP
;
A
#
# COMPACT_ATOMS: atom_id res chain seq x y z
N MET A 1 13.62 -8.20 -31.73
CA MET A 1 12.69 -7.45 -30.86
C MET A 1 12.18 -8.43 -29.83
N ALA A 2 12.96 -8.62 -28.76
CA ALA A 2 12.74 -9.68 -27.78
C ALA A 2 11.84 -9.14 -26.67
N LEU A 3 10.63 -9.69 -26.58
CA LEU A 3 9.73 -9.57 -25.46
C LEU A 3 10.42 -10.20 -24.24
N HIS A 4 11.04 -9.38 -23.39
CA HIS A 4 11.30 -9.79 -22.02
C HIS A 4 9.94 -9.79 -21.32
N SER A 5 9.30 -10.95 -21.26
CA SER A 5 8.30 -11.21 -20.25
C SER A 5 8.97 -10.98 -18.90
N LEU A 6 8.62 -9.89 -18.22
CA LEU A 6 8.94 -9.76 -16.81
C LEU A 6 8.48 -11.04 -16.12
N SER A 7 9.38 -11.67 -15.37
CA SER A 7 9.06 -12.90 -14.65
C SER A 7 7.88 -12.63 -13.70
N PRO A 8 7.04 -13.63 -13.40
CA PRO A 8 5.91 -13.51 -12.47
C PRO A 8 6.26 -12.80 -11.15
N GLY A 9 7.53 -12.88 -10.72
CA GLY A 9 8.05 -12.21 -9.53
C GLY A 9 8.05 -10.67 -9.59
N TRP A 10 8.25 -10.04 -10.75
CA TRP A 10 8.24 -8.56 -10.84
C TRP A 10 6.82 -8.00 -10.76
N ARG A 11 5.87 -8.71 -11.37
CA ARG A 11 4.42 -8.41 -11.29
C ARG A 11 3.92 -8.48 -9.85
N GLY A 12 4.33 -9.53 -9.13
CA GLY A 12 4.08 -9.68 -7.71
C GLY A 12 4.73 -8.58 -6.88
N LEU A 13 5.98 -8.23 -7.14
CA LEU A 13 6.70 -7.19 -6.40
C LEU A 13 6.04 -5.80 -6.53
N PHE A 14 5.55 -5.44 -7.73
CA PHE A 14 4.79 -4.20 -7.94
C PHE A 14 3.46 -4.19 -7.20
N ALA A 15 2.66 -5.26 -7.35
CA ALA A 15 1.41 -5.45 -6.65
C ALA A 15 1.55 -5.35 -5.13
N VAL A 16 2.59 -5.99 -4.61
CA VAL A 16 2.97 -6.04 -3.20
C VAL A 16 3.35 -4.63 -2.71
N VAL A 17 4.30 -3.93 -3.35
CA VAL A 17 4.69 -2.58 -2.90
C VAL A 17 3.53 -1.58 -2.98
N LEU A 18 2.64 -1.74 -3.96
CA LEU A 18 1.42 -0.93 -4.07
C LEU A 18 0.42 -1.20 -2.95
N LEU A 19 0.22 -2.47 -2.59
CA LEU A 19 -0.57 -2.86 -1.41
C LEU A 19 0.03 -2.30 -0.11
N ALA A 20 1.35 -2.08 -0.03
CA ALA A 20 1.96 -1.35 1.07
C ALA A 20 1.44 0.09 1.16
N GLY A 21 1.27 0.78 0.03
CA GLY A 21 0.72 2.15 -0.05
C GLY A 21 -0.75 2.24 0.35
N VAL A 22 -1.59 1.31 -0.13
CA VAL A 22 -3.00 1.17 0.31
C VAL A 22 -3.08 0.78 1.77
N GLY A 23 -2.15 -0.06 2.22
CA GLY A 23 -2.11 -0.47 3.59
C GLY A 23 -1.71 0.66 4.52
N LEU A 24 -0.75 1.48 4.11
CA LEU A 24 -0.37 2.69 4.82
C LEU A 24 -1.48 3.70 4.93
N ALA A 25 -2.54 3.53 4.14
CA ALA A 25 -3.76 4.26 4.31
C ALA A 25 -4.51 4.01 5.61
N ALA A 26 -4.22 2.92 6.29
CA ALA A 26 -4.82 2.59 7.55
C ALA A 26 -4.39 3.47 8.76
N MET A 27 -4.21 4.81 8.68
CA MET A 27 -4.49 5.69 9.83
C MET A 27 -4.42 7.23 9.64
N VAL A 28 -5.23 8.00 10.37
CA VAL A 28 -4.93 8.61 11.69
C VAL A 28 -6.12 9.46 12.17
N GLY A 29 -6.73 9.07 13.28
CA GLY A 29 -7.74 9.87 13.98
C GLY A 29 -8.24 9.25 15.29
N ILE A 30 -7.35 8.71 16.13
CA ILE A 30 -7.75 8.08 17.40
C ILE A 30 -7.16 8.82 18.61
N ARG A 31 -7.75 9.96 18.94
CA ARG A 31 -7.87 10.42 20.32
C ARG A 31 -9.36 10.48 20.66
N HIS A 32 -9.82 9.41 21.29
CA HIS A 32 -11.07 9.30 22.07
C HIS A 32 -12.38 9.56 21.30
N PHE A 33 -13.09 8.46 20.98
CA PHE A 33 -14.56 8.40 20.87
C PHE A 33 -15.31 9.07 19.68
N SER A 34 -14.65 9.40 18.56
CA SER A 34 -15.34 9.75 17.27
C SER A 34 -14.61 9.19 16.04
N THR A 35 -14.09 7.99 16.25
CA THR A 35 -12.85 7.45 15.69
C THR A 35 -12.99 6.88 14.27
N GLU A 36 -14.13 6.29 13.93
CA GLU A 36 -14.30 5.52 12.69
C GLU A 36 -14.37 6.41 11.44
N ALA A 37 -15.17 7.48 11.46
CA ALA A 37 -15.31 8.37 10.31
C ALA A 37 -14.03 9.16 9.96
N ARG A 38 -13.13 9.37 10.93
CA ARG A 38 -11.82 10.00 10.71
C ARG A 38 -10.79 9.00 10.17
N LEU A 39 -10.88 7.74 10.60
CA LEU A 39 -10.06 6.65 10.09
C LEU A 39 -10.38 6.37 8.63
N THR A 40 -11.66 6.22 8.27
CA THR A 40 -12.09 6.03 6.87
C THR A 40 -11.56 7.15 5.97
N ARG A 41 -11.63 8.41 6.41
CA ARG A 41 -11.12 9.56 5.62
C ARG A 41 -9.60 9.58 5.49
N ALA A 42 -8.87 9.21 6.53
CA ALA A 42 -7.41 9.11 6.44
C ALA A 42 -6.99 7.97 5.49
N THR A 43 -7.77 6.89 5.49
CA THR A 43 -7.58 5.76 4.59
C THR A 43 -7.95 6.07 3.15
N GLN A 44 -9.02 6.80 2.92
CA GLN A 44 -9.29 7.33 1.59
C GLN A 44 -8.17 8.28 1.11
N ARG A 45 -7.61 9.13 1.98
CA ARG A 45 -6.52 10.07 1.60
C ARG A 45 -5.24 9.37 1.17
N LEU A 46 -4.88 8.27 1.80
CA LEU A 46 -3.62 7.58 1.54
C LEU A 46 -3.73 6.56 0.40
N ILE A 47 -4.91 5.95 0.22
CA ILE A 47 -5.27 5.30 -1.04
C ILE A 47 -5.08 6.33 -2.16
N HIS A 48 -5.66 7.52 -2.02
CA HIS A 48 -5.51 8.59 -2.99
C HIS A 48 -4.07 9.10 -3.20
N ILE A 49 -3.22 9.13 -2.15
CA ILE A 49 -1.78 9.44 -2.28
C ILE A 49 -1.05 8.35 -3.06
N THR A 50 -1.50 7.10 -2.94
CA THR A 50 -0.91 5.95 -3.65
C THR A 50 -1.41 5.86 -5.09
N GLU A 51 -2.66 6.27 -5.33
CA GLU A 51 -3.24 6.34 -6.66
C GLU A 51 -2.56 7.41 -7.53
N LYS A 52 -2.59 7.18 -8.83
CA LYS A 52 -2.22 8.18 -9.83
C LYS A 52 -2.87 7.85 -11.17
N GLU A 53 -3.27 8.90 -11.88
CA GLU A 53 -3.98 8.78 -13.17
C GLU A 53 -3.04 8.93 -14.38
N GLY A 54 -1.75 9.15 -14.15
CA GLY A 54 -0.76 9.30 -15.22
C GLY A 54 0.66 9.56 -14.73
N PRO A 55 1.60 9.79 -15.67
CA PRO A 55 2.97 10.17 -15.36
C PRO A 55 3.02 11.40 -14.46
N GLU A 56 3.92 11.39 -13.48
CA GLU A 56 4.03 12.46 -12.50
C GLU A 56 5.39 13.18 -12.58
N SER A 57 5.42 14.43 -12.15
CA SER A 57 6.67 15.18 -12.04
C SER A 57 7.50 14.73 -10.84
N ALA A 58 8.82 15.00 -10.87
CA ALA A 58 9.72 14.68 -9.77
C ALA A 58 9.28 15.31 -8.43
N VAL A 59 8.68 16.51 -8.47
CA VAL A 59 8.18 17.20 -7.27
C VAL A 59 6.97 16.48 -6.68
N SER A 60 6.03 16.04 -7.53
CA SER A 60 4.86 15.28 -7.09
C SER A 60 5.26 13.95 -6.45
N LEU A 61 6.21 13.23 -7.08
CA LEU A 61 6.78 11.99 -6.55
C LEU A 61 7.45 12.20 -5.19
N ALA A 62 8.31 13.22 -5.06
CA ALA A 62 9.00 13.53 -3.81
C ALA A 62 8.01 13.86 -2.68
N ARG A 63 6.93 14.60 -2.99
CA ARG A 63 5.87 14.92 -2.02
C ARG A 63 5.08 13.68 -1.60
N ALA A 64 4.79 12.78 -2.54
CA ALA A 64 4.13 11.51 -2.23
C ALA A 64 5.00 10.65 -1.31
N ALA A 65 6.29 10.53 -1.62
CA ALA A 65 7.27 9.78 -0.83
C ALA A 65 7.47 10.35 0.59
N ASP A 66 7.57 11.68 0.73
CA ASP A 66 7.63 12.35 2.05
C ASP A 66 6.36 12.09 2.87
N ASN A 67 5.19 12.21 2.24
CA ASN A 67 3.92 11.94 2.91
C ASN A 67 3.81 10.48 3.36
N PHE A 68 4.22 9.53 2.51
CA PHE A 68 4.31 8.11 2.86
C PHE A 68 5.21 7.87 4.07
N GLY A 69 6.40 8.48 4.09
CA GLY A 69 7.37 8.35 5.19
C GLY A 69 6.86 8.81 6.55
N LYS A 70 5.91 9.77 6.60
CA LYS A 70 5.30 10.26 7.85
C LYS A 70 4.48 9.20 8.58
N PHE A 71 4.03 8.16 7.89
CA PHE A 71 3.26 7.07 8.50
C PHE A 71 4.14 5.97 9.08
N LEU A 72 5.42 5.92 8.74
CA LEU A 72 6.32 4.82 9.10
C LEU A 72 7.02 5.04 10.43
N ALA A 73 7.15 3.99 11.24
CA ALA A 73 8.13 3.96 12.32
C ALA A 73 9.56 3.95 11.73
N THR A 74 10.55 4.39 12.50
CA THR A 74 11.94 4.40 12.04
C THR A 74 12.43 3.01 11.65
N ASN A 75 12.00 1.99 12.39
CA ASN A 75 12.31 0.58 12.19
C ASN A 75 11.14 -0.22 11.54
N ALA A 76 10.30 0.44 10.75
CA ALA A 76 9.20 -0.23 10.06
C ALA A 76 9.72 -1.33 9.13
N VAL A 77 9.04 -2.47 9.06
CA VAL A 77 9.43 -3.58 8.17
C VAL A 77 8.35 -3.81 7.14
N LEU A 78 8.76 -4.06 5.90
CA LEU A 78 7.90 -4.53 4.81
C LEU A 78 8.27 -5.95 4.45
N THR A 79 7.32 -6.86 4.53
CA THR A 79 7.47 -8.25 4.10
C THR A 79 6.41 -8.62 3.06
N ALA A 80 6.74 -9.60 2.24
CA ALA A 80 5.80 -10.25 1.35
C ALA A 80 5.87 -11.77 1.53
N SER A 81 4.73 -12.45 1.58
CA SER A 81 4.66 -13.87 1.90
C SER A 81 5.49 -14.74 0.94
N GLU A 82 5.60 -14.34 -0.33
CA GLU A 82 6.36 -15.07 -1.36
C GLU A 82 7.83 -14.64 -1.48
N PHE A 83 8.20 -13.46 -0.96
CA PHE A 83 9.52 -12.84 -1.21
C PHE A 83 10.32 -12.55 0.07
N GLY A 84 9.72 -12.73 1.25
CA GLY A 84 10.35 -12.38 2.52
C GLY A 84 10.42 -10.87 2.74
N ALA A 85 11.48 -10.40 3.41
CA ALA A 85 11.67 -8.98 3.69
C ALA A 85 12.03 -8.20 2.43
N LEU A 86 11.24 -7.17 2.11
CA LEU A 86 11.43 -6.29 0.96
C LEU A 86 12.11 -4.97 1.30
N ALA A 87 11.86 -4.46 2.50
CA ALA A 87 12.48 -3.24 3.00
C ALA A 87 12.49 -3.24 4.53
N THR A 88 13.60 -2.80 5.11
CA THR A 88 13.78 -2.69 6.55
C THR A 88 14.15 -1.26 6.93
N GLY A 89 13.25 -0.60 7.63
CA GLY A 89 13.37 0.78 8.07
C GLY A 89 12.68 1.78 7.14
N ARG A 90 12.42 2.97 7.69
CA ARG A 90 11.66 4.04 7.00
C ARG A 90 12.24 4.42 5.65
N GLN A 91 13.56 4.60 5.55
CA GLN A 91 14.21 5.10 4.34
C GLN A 91 14.12 4.11 3.17
N GLU A 92 14.34 2.83 3.46
CA GLU A 92 14.22 1.76 2.45
C GLU A 92 12.78 1.66 1.94
N MET A 93 11.79 1.67 2.85
CA MET A 93 10.38 1.63 2.47
C MET A 93 9.97 2.84 1.62
N VAL A 94 10.42 4.05 1.96
CA VAL A 94 10.14 5.27 1.18
C VAL A 94 10.77 5.20 -0.21
N SER A 95 12.01 4.70 -0.29
CA SER A 95 12.73 4.56 -1.56
C SER A 95 12.05 3.54 -2.47
N LEU A 96 11.66 2.39 -1.89
CA LEU A 96 10.92 1.35 -2.59
C LEU A 96 9.56 1.86 -3.09
N PHE A 97 8.82 2.59 -2.26
CA PHE A 97 7.57 3.25 -2.67
C PHE A 97 7.78 4.20 -3.85
N ALA A 98 8.78 5.07 -3.77
CA ALA A 98 9.07 6.03 -4.84
C ALA A 98 9.48 5.34 -6.15
N GLN A 99 10.32 4.29 -6.06
CA GLN A 99 10.74 3.50 -7.21
C GLN A 99 9.56 2.80 -7.89
N THR A 100 8.73 2.11 -7.12
CA THR A 100 7.51 1.46 -7.64
C THR A 100 6.54 2.47 -8.22
N ARG A 101 6.29 3.59 -7.54
CA ARG A 101 5.39 4.61 -8.06
C ARG A 101 5.90 5.22 -9.35
N SER A 102 7.21 5.48 -9.47
CA SER A 102 7.81 6.08 -10.67
C SER A 102 7.81 5.19 -11.90
N SER A 103 7.80 3.87 -11.72
CA SER A 103 7.88 2.87 -12.80
C SER A 103 6.53 2.51 -13.41
N LEU A 104 5.43 3.02 -12.85
CA LEU A 104 4.07 2.80 -13.33
C LEU A 104 3.54 4.07 -14.00
N ASN A 105 2.61 3.95 -14.96
CA ASN A 105 1.92 5.08 -15.55
C ASN A 105 0.69 5.47 -14.72
N SER A 106 -0.10 4.49 -14.30
CA SER A 106 -1.28 4.70 -13.46
C SER A 106 -1.37 3.65 -12.36
N ILE A 107 -2.00 4.01 -11.24
CA ILE A 107 -2.25 3.15 -10.09
C ILE A 107 -3.67 3.45 -9.60
N ALA A 108 -4.49 2.42 -9.46
CA ALA A 108 -5.86 2.51 -8.95
C ALA A 108 -6.19 1.33 -8.04
N PHE A 109 -6.96 1.57 -6.99
CA PHE A 109 -7.45 0.52 -6.09
C PHE A 109 -8.97 0.53 -6.04
N PRO A 110 -9.66 -0.19 -6.93
CA PRO A 110 -11.11 -0.24 -6.93
C PRO A 110 -11.65 -0.99 -5.71
N ASP A 111 -12.43 -0.28 -4.90
CA ASP A 111 -13.19 -0.78 -3.73
C ASP A 111 -12.36 -1.55 -2.68
N PRO A 112 -11.32 -0.95 -2.09
CA PRO A 112 -10.54 -1.60 -1.05
C PRO A 112 -11.39 -1.80 0.21
N ARG A 113 -11.37 -3.01 0.74
CA ARG A 113 -12.05 -3.38 1.98
C ARG A 113 -11.06 -3.39 3.13
N LEU A 114 -11.51 -2.89 4.27
CA LEU A 114 -10.68 -2.69 5.45
C LEU A 114 -11.30 -3.42 6.63
N GLN A 115 -10.51 -4.22 7.34
CA GLN A 115 -10.91 -4.83 8.60
C GLN A 115 -9.93 -4.43 9.69
N LEU A 116 -10.46 -3.86 10.77
CA LEU A 116 -9.68 -3.31 11.86
C LEU A 116 -9.80 -4.20 13.10
N LYS A 117 -8.67 -4.60 13.67
CA LYS A 117 -8.61 -5.41 14.88
C LYS A 117 -7.67 -4.76 15.89
N ARG A 118 -8.23 -4.30 17.02
CA ARG A 118 -7.42 -3.86 18.15
C ARG A 118 -6.77 -5.10 18.79
N LEU A 119 -5.44 -5.08 18.93
CA LEU A 119 -4.69 -6.18 19.54
C LEU A 119 -4.44 -5.90 21.03
N ALA A 120 -3.95 -4.70 21.33
CA ALA A 120 -3.61 -4.25 22.69
C ALA A 120 -3.77 -2.73 22.81
N PRO A 121 -3.69 -2.16 24.03
CA PRO A 121 -3.63 -0.70 24.19
C PRO A 121 -2.46 -0.12 23.38
N GLY A 122 -2.78 0.74 22.41
CA GLY A 122 -1.76 1.35 21.55
C GLY A 122 -1.27 0.45 20.41
N GLU A 123 -1.90 -0.70 20.16
CA GLU A 123 -1.61 -1.56 19.01
C GLU A 123 -2.87 -1.99 18.25
N VAL A 124 -2.82 -1.82 16.93
CA VAL A 124 -3.94 -2.11 16.02
C VAL A 124 -3.39 -2.85 14.82
N ARG A 125 -4.06 -3.93 14.43
CA ARG A 125 -3.88 -4.56 13.13
C ARG A 125 -4.97 -4.08 12.18
N VAL A 126 -4.57 -3.74 10.96
CA VAL A 126 -5.51 -3.46 9.88
C VAL A 126 -5.20 -4.41 8.73
N GLU A 127 -6.21 -5.17 8.34
CA GLU A 127 -6.18 -5.99 7.14
C GLU A 127 -6.84 -5.19 6.01
N VAL A 128 -6.16 -5.11 4.88
CA VAL A 128 -6.64 -4.41 3.69
C VAL A 128 -6.73 -5.41 2.56
N ARG A 129 -7.94 -5.64 2.05
CA ARG A 129 -8.16 -6.45 0.86
C ARG A 129 -8.49 -5.52 -0.30
N ALA A 130 -7.65 -5.51 -1.31
CA ALA A 130 -7.84 -4.62 -2.45
C ALA A 130 -7.66 -5.37 -3.76
N ARG A 131 -8.57 -5.09 -4.71
CA ARG A 131 -8.23 -5.21 -6.12
C ARG A 131 -7.35 -4.01 -6.47
N PHE A 132 -6.39 -4.23 -7.35
CA PHE A 132 -5.53 -3.17 -7.83
C PHE A 132 -5.40 -3.26 -9.34
N ARG A 133 -5.23 -2.08 -9.94
CA ARG A 133 -5.01 -1.91 -11.36
C ARG A 133 -3.84 -0.96 -11.55
N PHE A 134 -2.88 -1.34 -12.38
CA PHE A 134 -1.76 -0.47 -12.71
C PHE A 134 -1.35 -0.63 -14.16
N ASP A 135 -0.89 0.46 -14.77
CA ASP A 135 -0.37 0.47 -16.13
C ASP A 135 1.15 0.46 -16.09
N VAL A 136 1.76 -0.54 -16.71
CA VAL A 136 3.21 -0.67 -16.80
C VAL A 136 3.66 -0.18 -18.19
N PRO A 137 4.56 0.83 -18.28
CA PRO A 137 5.07 1.32 -19.55
C PRO A 137 5.60 0.18 -20.43
N GLY A 138 5.02 0.00 -21.61
CA GLY A 138 5.42 -1.02 -22.58
C GLY A 138 4.79 -2.40 -22.40
N GLU A 139 4.07 -2.65 -21.30
CA GLU A 139 3.36 -3.91 -21.04
C GLU A 139 1.84 -3.73 -20.95
N GLY A 140 1.39 -2.50 -20.69
CA GLY A 140 -0.03 -2.15 -20.62
C GLY A 140 -0.66 -2.41 -19.26
N MET A 141 -1.99 -2.42 -19.27
CA MET A 141 -2.79 -2.49 -18.05
C MET A 141 -2.75 -3.88 -17.40
N MET A 142 -2.43 -3.91 -16.12
CA MET A 142 -2.46 -5.08 -15.27
C MET A 142 -3.52 -4.94 -14.17
N GLN A 143 -4.14 -6.05 -13.80
CA GLN A 143 -5.15 -6.10 -12.75
C GLN A 143 -5.03 -7.40 -11.97
N ASP A 144 -5.06 -7.30 -10.64
CA ASP A 144 -5.00 -8.44 -9.73
C ASP A 144 -5.55 -8.03 -8.34
N SER A 145 -5.47 -8.91 -7.34
CA SER A 145 -5.95 -8.67 -5.98
C SER A 145 -4.99 -9.19 -4.92
N GLY A 146 -5.00 -8.56 -3.75
CA GLY A 146 -4.19 -9.03 -2.64
C GLY A 146 -4.61 -8.46 -1.30
N VAL A 147 -3.87 -8.88 -0.28
CA VAL A 147 -4.11 -8.56 1.12
C VAL A 147 -2.86 -7.92 1.71
N ALA A 148 -3.06 -6.84 2.45
CA ALA A 148 -2.03 -6.22 3.28
C ALA A 148 -2.43 -6.29 4.76
N ASP A 149 -1.60 -6.93 5.57
CA ASP A 149 -1.70 -6.99 7.02
C ASP A 149 -0.76 -5.98 7.66
N LEU A 150 -1.31 -5.06 8.44
CA LEU A 150 -0.59 -3.86 8.85
C LEU A 150 -0.64 -3.74 10.36
N LEU A 151 0.53 -3.78 10.99
CA LEU A 151 0.65 -3.53 12.41
C LEU A 151 1.00 -2.07 12.65
N TRP A 152 0.12 -1.42 13.39
CA TRP A 152 0.27 -0.04 13.81
C TRP A 152 0.48 0.02 15.31
N ARG A 153 1.41 0.88 15.73
CA ARG A 153 1.69 1.16 17.12
C ARG A 153 1.60 2.65 17.42
N LYS A 154 1.03 2.98 18.58
CA LYS A 154 0.99 4.35 19.09
C LYS A 154 2.35 4.71 19.70
N THR A 155 2.99 5.72 19.15
CA THR A 155 4.23 6.32 19.66
C THR A 155 3.95 7.70 20.26
N SER A 156 5.00 8.38 20.77
CA SER A 156 4.91 9.78 21.22
C SER A 156 4.42 10.71 20.11
N ASP A 157 4.77 10.41 18.85
CA ASP A 157 4.53 11.26 17.69
C ASP A 157 3.23 10.92 16.95
N GLY A 158 2.42 10.03 17.54
CA GLY A 158 1.19 9.53 16.96
C GLY A 158 1.28 8.06 16.57
N TRP A 159 0.34 7.61 15.74
CA TRP A 159 0.35 6.24 15.27
C TRP A 159 1.34 6.07 14.11
N ARG A 160 2.10 4.98 14.15
CA ARG A 160 3.10 4.63 13.14
C ARG A 160 2.94 3.18 12.72
N LEU A 161 3.12 2.92 11.44
CA LEU A 161 3.23 1.57 10.90
C LEU A 161 4.58 1.00 11.35
N VAL A 162 4.55 -0.14 12.02
CA VAL A 162 5.75 -0.86 12.45
C VAL A 162 6.01 -2.10 11.60
N ASN A 163 4.97 -2.69 11.01
CA ASN A 163 5.10 -3.83 10.12
C ASN A 163 3.98 -3.80 9.07
N ALA A 164 4.31 -4.05 7.81
CA ALA A 164 3.38 -4.39 6.74
C ALA A 164 3.78 -5.73 6.14
N GLU A 165 2.85 -6.68 6.18
CA GLU A 165 2.97 -7.97 5.51
C GLU A 165 2.00 -8.03 4.35
N LEU A 166 2.48 -8.55 3.22
CA LEU A 166 1.78 -8.48 1.95
C LEU A 166 1.65 -9.87 1.35
N SER A 167 0.44 -10.22 0.95
CA SER A 167 0.18 -11.48 0.25
C SER A 167 -0.63 -11.20 -1.00
N LEU A 168 -0.25 -11.87 -2.09
CA LEU A 168 -1.15 -12.00 -3.23
C LEU A 168 -2.20 -13.03 -2.86
N GLN A 169 -3.44 -12.77 -3.22
CA GLN A 169 -4.51 -13.75 -3.06
C GLN A 169 -4.82 -14.27 -4.46
N GLU A 170 -4.62 -15.57 -4.68
CA GLU A 170 -5.16 -16.22 -5.87
C GLU A 170 -6.68 -16.03 -5.85
N SER A 171 -7.22 -15.52 -6.95
CA SER A 171 -8.44 -14.72 -6.96
C SER A 171 -9.71 -15.51 -6.55
N ASP A 172 -10.07 -15.50 -5.27
CA ASP A 172 -11.40 -15.96 -4.80
C ASP A 172 -12.48 -14.86 -4.86
N LEU A 173 -12.12 -13.66 -5.34
CA LEU A 173 -13.12 -12.61 -5.58
C LEU A 173 -13.87 -12.96 -6.87
N PRO A 174 -15.21 -13.14 -6.82
CA PRO A 174 -15.97 -13.38 -8.03
C PRO A 174 -15.68 -12.25 -9.02
N ALA A 175 -15.54 -12.62 -10.29
CA ALA A 175 -15.56 -11.72 -11.44
C ALA A 175 -16.95 -11.07 -11.51
N ALA A 176 -17.30 -10.24 -10.52
CA ALA A 176 -18.49 -9.43 -10.56
C ALA A 176 -18.28 -8.44 -11.69
N ALA A 177 -18.97 -8.75 -12.79
CA ALA A 177 -19.09 -8.01 -14.01
C ALA A 177 -19.13 -6.51 -13.73
N PHE A 178 -18.23 -5.78 -14.35
CA PHE A 178 -18.43 -4.36 -14.58
C PHE A 178 -19.00 -4.19 -15.99
N PRO A 179 -19.95 -3.27 -16.18
CA PRO A 179 -20.32 -2.79 -17.51
C PRO A 179 -19.15 -2.09 -18.22
#